data_AF-A0A2V3A375-F1
#
_entry.id   AF-A0A2V3A375-F1
#
_cell.length_a   1.000
_cell.length_b   1.000
_cell.length_c   1.000
_cell.angle_alpha   90.00
_cell.angle_beta   90.00
_cell.angle_gamma   90.00
#
_symmetry.space_group_name_H-M   'P 1'
#
loop_
_entity.id
_entity.type
_entity.pdbx_description
1 polymer ?
#
loop_
_entity_poly.entity_id
_entity_poly.type
_entity_poly.pdbx_seq_one_letter_code
_entity_poly.pdbx_strand_id
1 'polypeptide(L)'
;MKKEGLDLVVQELLERSGSLVNIKLEGHFPGNRLAGGKYSMGSHTITLYIEEIKNQCYQLFSSGEQFWDYFAVVFAHELGHAEDKELEELAERLDFCGTEQERCQIALKIEENAWGFAEKILPEMDRAFMQKIIYHSLKPYWDQLQLEPA
;
A
#
# COMPACT_ATOMS: atom_id res chain seq x y z
N MET A 1 10.85 1.86 19.91
CA MET A 1 10.70 0.92 18.78
C MET A 1 12.09 0.61 18.24
N LYS A 2 12.51 -0.65 18.18
CA LYS A 2 13.85 -1.00 17.71
C LYS A 2 13.82 -1.18 16.20
N LYS A 3 14.73 -0.51 15.48
CA LYS A 3 14.91 -0.62 14.03
C LYS A 3 15.02 -2.08 13.57
N GLU A 4 15.68 -2.91 14.38
CA GLU A 4 15.82 -4.37 14.21
C GLU A 4 14.49 -5.10 13.99
N GLY A 5 13.38 -4.65 14.59
CA GLY A 5 12.08 -5.30 14.40
C GLY A 5 11.44 -4.99 13.04
N LEU A 6 11.65 -3.78 12.51
CA LEU A 6 11.13 -3.39 11.20
C LEU A 6 11.89 -4.11 10.09
N ASP A 7 13.21 -4.20 10.24
CA ASP A 7 14.08 -4.89 9.30
C ASP A 7 13.69 -6.38 9.16
N LEU A 8 13.31 -7.04 10.27
CA LEU A 8 12.83 -8.42 10.25
C LEU A 8 11.53 -8.59 9.45
N VAL A 9 10.53 -7.73 9.68
CA VAL A 9 9.26 -7.77 8.93
C VAL A 9 9.51 -7.52 7.44
N VAL A 10 10.39 -6.56 7.12
CA VAL A 10 10.75 -6.26 5.73
C VAL A 10 11.38 -7.48 5.07
N GLN A 11 12.35 -8.10 5.73
CA GLN A 11 13.09 -9.23 5.19
C GLN A 11 12.16 -10.43 4.96
N GLU A 12 11.28 -10.72 5.91
CA GLU A 12 10.29 -11.79 5.79
C GLU A 12 9.33 -11.58 4.61
N LEU A 13 8.80 -10.37 4.42
CA LEU A 13 7.87 -10.09 3.31
C LEU A 13 8.58 -10.04 1.95
N LEU A 14 9.84 -9.62 1.88
CA LEU A 14 10.65 -9.75 0.67
C LEU A 14 10.86 -11.22 0.29
N GLU A 15 11.25 -12.06 1.25
CA GLU A 15 11.43 -13.50 1.01
C GLU A 15 10.14 -14.18 0.54
N ARG A 16 9.01 -13.86 1.17
CA ARG A 16 7.70 -14.40 0.80
C ARG A 16 7.21 -13.93 -0.57
N SER A 17 7.43 -12.66 -0.91
CA SER A 17 7.01 -12.09 -2.19
C SER A 17 7.92 -12.53 -3.35
N GLY A 18 9.18 -12.85 -3.07
CA GLY A 18 10.21 -13.06 -4.09
C GLY A 18 10.64 -11.76 -4.78
N SER A 19 10.22 -10.60 -4.26
CA SER A 19 10.51 -9.30 -4.85
C SER A 19 11.99 -8.94 -4.72
N LEU A 20 12.53 -8.30 -5.76
CA LEU A 20 13.89 -7.76 -5.77
C LEU A 20 13.90 -6.22 -5.60
N VAL A 21 12.79 -5.66 -5.16
CA VAL A 21 12.63 -4.21 -5.00
C VAL A 21 13.53 -3.66 -3.91
N ASN A 22 14.09 -2.46 -4.15
CA ASN A 22 14.90 -1.78 -3.14
C ASN A 22 14.01 -1.21 -2.04
N ILE A 23 14.41 -1.33 -0.78
CA ILE A 23 13.65 -0.81 0.37
C ILE A 23 14.38 0.35 1.03
N LYS A 24 13.63 1.41 1.33
CA LYS A 24 14.06 2.53 2.19
C LYS A 24 13.07 2.72 3.32
N LEU A 25 13.59 2.87 4.54
CA LEU A 25 12.81 3.25 5.71
C LEU A 25 13.15 4.71 6.06
N GLU A 26 12.16 5.58 6.01
CA GLU A 26 12.28 7.00 6.34
C GLU A 26 11.35 7.37 7.49
N GLY A 27 11.67 8.46 8.19
CA GLY A 27 10.84 8.92 9.30
C GLY A 27 9.51 9.50 8.84
N HIS A 28 9.58 10.41 7.86
CA HIS A 28 8.45 11.24 7.41
C HIS A 28 8.37 11.36 5.90
N PHE A 29 7.15 11.48 5.37
CA PHE A 29 6.93 11.80 3.96
C PHE A 29 7.35 13.26 3.68
N PRO A 30 8.12 13.55 2.62
CA PRO A 30 8.65 14.90 2.35
C PRO A 30 7.61 15.92 1.85
N GLY A 31 6.31 15.68 2.04
CA GLY A 31 5.22 16.53 1.56
C GLY A 31 4.01 16.57 2.49
N ASN A 32 2.96 17.27 2.10
CA ASN A 32 1.80 17.55 2.98
C ASN A 32 0.74 16.43 3.00
N ARG A 33 1.06 15.22 2.55
CA ARG A 33 0.13 14.08 2.54
C ARG A 33 0.60 13.01 3.51
N LEU A 34 -0.37 12.30 4.08
CA LEU A 34 -0.14 11.23 5.03
C LEU A 34 -0.06 9.89 4.28
N ALA A 35 1.07 9.67 3.61
CA ALA A 35 1.35 8.46 2.83
C ALA A 35 2.22 7.50 3.65
N GLY A 36 1.73 6.29 3.92
CA GLY A 36 2.46 5.27 4.67
C GLY A 36 3.62 4.66 3.86
N GLY A 37 3.43 4.52 2.55
CA GLY A 37 4.45 4.02 1.63
C GLY A 37 4.41 4.73 0.28
N LYS A 38 5.44 4.48 -0.52
CA LYS A 38 5.47 4.84 -1.94
C LYS A 38 6.40 3.90 -2.70
N TYR A 39 5.86 3.20 -3.69
CA TYR A 39 6.63 2.60 -4.76
C TYR A 39 6.99 3.62 -5.85
N SER A 40 8.24 3.54 -6.35
CA SER A 40 8.75 4.34 -7.46
C SER A 40 9.23 3.40 -8.58
N MET A 41 8.48 3.36 -9.69
CA MET A 41 8.77 2.49 -10.84
C MET A 41 10.19 2.73 -11.41
N GLY A 42 10.57 3.99 -11.64
CA GLY A 42 11.83 4.32 -12.32
C GLY A 42 13.11 3.91 -11.58
N SER A 43 13.05 3.73 -10.25
CA SER A 43 14.18 3.24 -9.45
C SER A 43 13.94 1.86 -8.84
N HIS A 44 12.78 1.25 -9.14
CA HIS A 44 12.29 0.02 -8.50
C HIS A 44 12.55 0.05 -6.98
N THR A 45 11.97 1.04 -6.31
CA THR A 45 12.21 1.32 -4.88
C THR A 45 10.90 1.57 -4.14
N ILE A 46 10.71 0.89 -3.01
CA ILE A 46 9.68 1.21 -2.02
C ILE A 46 10.30 2.05 -0.92
N THR A 47 9.66 3.17 -0.59
CA THR A 47 9.99 3.97 0.60
C THR A 47 8.83 3.90 1.58
N LEU A 48 9.09 3.42 2.80
CA LEU A 48 8.10 3.35 3.89
C LEU A 48 8.37 4.48 4.89
N TYR A 49 7.33 5.21 5.25
CA TYR A 49 7.41 6.37 6.14
C TYR A 49 6.83 6.03 7.50
N ILE A 50 7.72 5.76 8.45
CA ILE A 50 7.37 5.04 9.69
C ILE A 50 6.40 5.83 10.57
N GLU A 51 6.54 7.14 10.65
CA GLU A 51 5.65 7.96 11.50
C GLU A 51 4.27 8.13 10.86
N GLU A 52 4.17 8.17 9.52
CA GLU A 52 2.90 8.18 8.80
C GLU A 52 2.16 6.87 9.00
N ILE A 53 2.84 5.72 8.86
CA ILE A 53 2.24 4.40 9.14
C ILE A 53 1.70 4.34 10.58
N LYS A 54 2.47 4.80 11.57
CA LYS A 54 1.99 4.88 12.96
C LYS A 54 0.75 5.76 13.09
N ASN A 55 0.77 6.94 12.48
CA ASN A 55 -0.33 7.88 12.54
C ASN A 55 -1.60 7.30 11.88
N GLN A 56 -1.47 6.61 10.73
CA GLN A 56 -2.59 5.92 10.09
C GLN A 56 -3.15 4.81 10.98
N CYS A 57 -2.28 3.97 11.54
CA CYS A 57 -2.68 2.92 12.48
C CYS A 57 -3.49 3.51 13.65
N TYR A 58 -2.99 4.59 14.25
CA TYR A 58 -3.67 5.26 15.35
C TYR A 58 -5.01 5.88 14.92
N GLN A 59 -5.07 6.53 13.76
CA GLN A 59 -6.33 7.10 13.24
C GLN A 59 -7.38 6.02 12.98
N LEU A 60 -6.97 4.85 12.49
CA LEU A 60 -7.90 3.79 12.08
C LEU A 60 -8.35 2.91 13.25
N PHE A 61 -7.46 2.64 14.21
CA PHE A 61 -7.68 1.70 15.31
C PHE A 61 -7.73 2.35 16.69
N SER A 62 -7.51 3.67 16.78
CA SER A 62 -7.44 4.42 18.05
C SER A 62 -6.38 3.87 19.02
N SER A 63 -5.41 3.12 18.50
CA SER A 63 -4.41 2.39 19.26
C SER A 63 -3.15 2.17 18.42
N GLY A 64 -1.99 2.04 19.09
CA GLY A 64 -0.72 1.65 18.47
C GLY A 64 -0.37 0.18 18.66
N GLU A 65 -1.24 -0.62 19.28
CA GLU A 65 -0.96 -2.04 19.58
C GLU A 65 -0.80 -2.88 18.30
N GLN A 66 -1.55 -2.53 17.25
CA GLN A 66 -1.53 -3.21 15.96
C GLN A 66 -0.45 -2.68 15.01
N PHE A 67 0.49 -1.86 15.49
CA PHE A 67 1.45 -1.17 14.62
C PHE A 67 2.24 -2.13 13.70
N TRP A 68 2.72 -3.25 14.23
CA TRP A 68 3.52 -4.20 13.45
C TRP A 68 2.72 -4.85 12.33
N ASP A 69 1.49 -5.26 12.62
CA ASP A 69 0.57 -5.83 11.64
C ASP A 69 0.18 -4.77 10.60
N TYR A 70 -0.09 -3.54 11.05
CA TYR A 70 -0.39 -2.42 10.17
C TYR A 70 0.78 -2.11 9.22
N PHE A 71 2.01 -2.09 9.75
CA PHE A 71 3.23 -1.89 8.98
C PHE A 71 3.40 -3.01 7.94
N ALA A 72 3.19 -4.27 8.32
CA ALA A 72 3.25 -5.41 7.41
C ALA A 72 2.22 -5.28 6.28
N VAL A 73 0.97 -4.88 6.60
CA VAL A 73 -0.09 -4.66 5.61
C VAL A 73 0.26 -3.54 4.63
N VAL A 74 0.73 -2.38 5.12
CA VAL A 74 1.17 -1.28 4.24
C VAL A 74 2.33 -1.71 3.36
N PHE A 75 3.33 -2.40 3.91
CA PHE A 75 4.46 -2.85 3.10
C PHE A 75 4.04 -3.88 2.05
N ALA A 76 3.17 -4.83 2.40
CA ALA A 76 2.63 -5.81 1.47
C ALA A 76 1.86 -5.17 0.31
N HIS A 77 1.14 -4.07 0.56
CA HIS A 77 0.50 -3.27 -0.47
C HIS A 77 1.52 -2.61 -1.42
N GLU A 78 2.58 -2.00 -0.89
CA GLU A 78 3.64 -1.42 -1.74
C GLU A 78 4.38 -2.48 -2.57
N LEU A 79 4.58 -3.68 -2.01
CA LEU A 79 5.08 -4.84 -2.77
C LEU A 79 4.11 -5.23 -3.90
N GLY A 80 2.81 -5.11 -3.66
CA GLY A 80 1.79 -5.30 -4.69
C GLY A 80 1.98 -4.37 -5.89
N HIS A 81 2.30 -3.09 -5.66
CA HIS A 81 2.66 -2.19 -6.76
C HIS A 81 3.97 -2.61 -7.45
N ALA A 82 4.98 -3.03 -6.68
CA ALA A 82 6.27 -3.43 -7.25
C ALA A 82 6.19 -4.68 -8.14
N GLU A 83 5.26 -5.58 -7.83
CA GLU A 83 5.08 -6.87 -8.52
C GLU A 83 3.89 -6.88 -9.51
N ASP A 84 3.17 -5.77 -9.65
CA ASP A 84 2.06 -5.67 -10.60
C ASP A 84 2.57 -5.53 -12.04
N LYS A 85 2.35 -6.59 -12.83
CA LYS A 85 2.74 -6.66 -14.25
C LYS A 85 1.91 -5.74 -15.14
N GLU A 86 0.72 -5.33 -14.69
CA GLU A 86 -0.15 -4.42 -15.42
C GLU A 86 0.18 -2.95 -15.12
N LEU A 87 1.00 -2.66 -14.10
CA LEU A 87 1.21 -1.31 -13.60
C LEU A 87 1.78 -0.36 -14.66
N GLU A 88 2.74 -0.81 -15.47
CA GLU A 88 3.34 0.01 -16.52
C GLU A 88 2.28 0.44 -17.55
N GLU A 89 1.49 -0.51 -18.05
CA GLU A 89 0.40 -0.22 -19.00
C GLU A 89 -0.68 0.68 -18.38
N LEU A 90 -1.08 0.42 -17.13
CA LEU A 90 -2.08 1.21 -16.43
C LEU A 90 -1.58 2.64 -16.16
N ALA A 91 -0.31 2.80 -15.81
CA ALA A 91 0.32 4.11 -15.62
C ALA A 91 0.40 4.90 -16.93
N GLU A 92 0.77 4.26 -18.04
CA GLU A 92 0.72 4.89 -19.36
C GLU A 92 -0.71 5.34 -19.69
N ARG A 93 -1.72 4.49 -19.43
CA ARG A 93 -3.12 4.86 -19.66
C ARG A 93 -3.59 6.04 -18.81
N LEU A 94 -3.07 6.22 -17.59
CA LEU A 94 -3.36 7.40 -16.77
C LEU A 94 -2.85 8.69 -17.44
N ASP A 95 -1.71 8.65 -18.12
CA ASP A 95 -1.15 9.82 -18.81
C ASP A 95 -1.97 10.24 -20.05
N PHE A 96 -2.73 9.30 -20.64
CA PHE A 96 -3.52 9.53 -21.85
C PHE A 96 -5.04 9.59 -21.62
N CYS A 97 -5.53 9.32 -20.41
CA CYS A 97 -6.97 9.28 -20.13
C CYS A 97 -7.65 10.64 -20.40
N GLY A 98 -8.86 10.59 -20.98
CA GLY A 98 -9.57 11.78 -21.43
C GLY A 98 -10.53 12.38 -20.39
N THR A 99 -10.82 11.63 -19.32
CA THR A 99 -11.81 12.01 -18.31
C THR A 99 -11.36 11.65 -16.91
N GLU A 100 -11.82 12.42 -15.92
CA GLU A 100 -11.56 12.14 -14.51
C GLU A 100 -12.17 10.80 -14.05
N GLN A 101 -13.27 10.38 -14.67
CA GLN A 101 -13.89 9.09 -14.38
C GLN A 101 -12.99 7.92 -14.82
N GLU A 102 -12.48 7.97 -16.05
CA GLU A 102 -11.53 6.98 -16.56
C GLU A 102 -10.25 6.95 -15.72
N ARG A 103 -9.73 8.14 -15.37
CA ARG A 103 -8.58 8.29 -14.47
C ARG A 103 -8.80 7.58 -13.14
N CYS A 104 -9.95 7.80 -12.52
CA CYS A 104 -10.31 7.19 -11.24
C CYS A 104 -10.51 5.67 -11.34
N GLN A 105 -11.04 5.16 -12.45
CA GLN A 105 -11.17 3.71 -12.70
C GLN A 105 -9.82 3.03 -12.84
N ILE A 106 -8.89 3.63 -13.60
CA ILE A 106 -7.55 3.08 -13.77
C ILE A 106 -6.79 3.12 -12.43
N ALA A 107 -6.88 4.24 -11.70
CA ALA A 107 -6.26 4.35 -10.39
C ALA A 107 -6.83 3.32 -9.39
N LEU A 108 -8.15 3.13 -9.34
CA LEU A 108 -8.77 2.08 -8.52
C LEU A 108 -8.23 0.69 -8.89
N LYS A 109 -8.12 0.38 -10.19
CA LYS A 109 -7.59 -0.91 -10.65
C LYS A 109 -6.15 -1.16 -10.19
N ILE A 110 -5.29 -0.13 -10.24
CA ILE A 110 -3.91 -0.20 -9.73
C ILE A 110 -3.91 -0.53 -8.23
N GLU A 111 -4.74 0.13 -7.44
CA GLU A 111 -4.85 -0.11 -6.00
C GLU A 111 -5.40 -1.51 -5.69
N GLU A 112 -6.44 -1.95 -6.40
CA GLU A 112 -7.02 -3.28 -6.25
C GLU A 112 -6.01 -4.39 -6.59
N ASN A 113 -5.20 -4.22 -7.64
CA ASN A 113 -4.12 -5.15 -7.96
C ASN A 113 -3.11 -5.25 -6.81
N ALA A 114 -2.70 -4.11 -6.25
CA ALA A 114 -1.77 -4.06 -5.14
C ALA A 114 -2.34 -4.74 -3.87
N TRP A 115 -3.60 -4.46 -3.52
CA TRP A 115 -4.26 -5.12 -2.39
C TRP A 115 -4.46 -6.63 -2.62
N GLY A 116 -4.83 -7.03 -3.83
CA GLY A 116 -4.96 -8.44 -4.19
C GLY A 116 -3.63 -9.21 -4.14
N PHE A 117 -2.50 -8.54 -4.31
CA PHE A 117 -1.19 -9.12 -4.03
C PHE A 117 -0.90 -9.19 -2.53
N ALA A 118 -1.16 -8.10 -1.79
CA ALA A 118 -0.94 -8.03 -0.35
C ALA A 118 -1.67 -9.16 0.40
N GLU A 119 -2.94 -9.42 0.06
CA GLU A 119 -3.74 -10.50 0.67
C GLU A 119 -3.12 -11.88 0.44
N LYS A 120 -2.46 -12.10 -0.71
CA LYS A 120 -1.83 -13.39 -1.04
C LYS A 120 -0.58 -13.66 -0.21
N ILE A 121 0.21 -12.63 0.10
CA ILE A 121 1.48 -12.77 0.84
C ILE A 121 1.31 -12.69 2.36
N LEU A 122 0.11 -12.29 2.82
CA LEU A 122 -0.28 -12.20 4.22
C LEU A 122 -1.46 -13.14 4.57
N PRO A 123 -1.40 -14.46 4.28
CA PRO A 123 -2.54 -15.36 4.49
C PRO A 123 -2.92 -15.56 5.97
N GLU A 124 -1.98 -15.30 6.88
CA GLU A 124 -2.17 -15.43 8.34
C GLU A 124 -2.66 -14.13 9.00
N MET A 125 -2.76 -13.03 8.25
CA MET A 125 -3.22 -11.75 8.78
C MET A 125 -4.71 -11.83 9.13
N ASP A 126 -5.11 -11.21 10.25
CA ASP A 126 -6.52 -11.15 10.61
C ASP A 126 -7.32 -10.49 9.48
N ARG A 127 -8.28 -11.24 8.95
CA ARG A 127 -9.02 -10.83 7.76
C ARG A 127 -9.83 -9.56 8.01
N ALA A 128 -10.44 -9.41 9.19
CA ALA A 128 -11.25 -8.23 9.51
C ALA A 128 -10.38 -6.98 9.63
N PHE A 129 -9.20 -7.12 10.24
CA PHE A 129 -8.18 -6.08 10.31
C PHE A 129 -7.73 -5.63 8.92
N MET A 130 -7.33 -6.58 8.07
CA MET A 130 -6.85 -6.28 6.71
C MET A 130 -7.95 -5.64 5.85
N GLN A 131 -9.17 -6.20 5.88
CA GLN A 131 -10.30 -5.68 5.12
C GLN A 131 -10.72 -4.27 5.56
N LYS A 132 -10.58 -3.94 6.85
CA LYS A 132 -10.79 -2.57 7.33
C LYS A 132 -9.78 -1.60 6.70
N ILE A 133 -8.50 -1.98 6.61
CA ILE A 133 -7.46 -1.14 5.98
C ILE A 133 -7.76 -0.96 4.48
N ILE A 134 -8.04 -2.05 3.76
CA ILE A 134 -8.38 -2.04 2.33
C ILE A 134 -9.60 -1.14 2.09
N TYR A 135 -10.68 -1.33 2.86
CA TYR A 135 -11.90 -0.53 2.75
C TYR A 135 -11.59 0.96 2.84
N HIS A 136 -10.87 1.39 3.88
CA HIS A 136 -10.56 2.81 4.07
C HIS A 136 -9.60 3.36 3.01
N SER A 137 -8.71 2.53 2.45
CA SER A 137 -7.82 2.91 1.34
C SER A 137 -8.58 3.10 0.03
N LEU A 138 -9.53 2.21 -0.28
CA LEU A 138 -10.27 2.21 -1.54
C LEU A 138 -11.52 3.10 -1.54
N LYS A 139 -12.07 3.41 -0.37
CA LYS A 139 -13.29 4.23 -0.22
C LYS A 139 -13.30 5.53 -1.05
N PRO A 140 -12.22 6.35 -1.09
CA PRO A 140 -12.22 7.57 -1.87
C PRO A 140 -12.49 7.34 -3.37
N TYR A 141 -12.00 6.23 -3.93
CA TYR A 141 -12.23 5.87 -5.32
C TYR A 141 -13.66 5.41 -5.56
N TRP A 142 -14.21 4.58 -4.67
CA TRP A 142 -15.61 4.15 -4.76
C TRP A 142 -16.58 5.33 -4.63
N ASP A 143 -16.33 6.25 -3.70
CA ASP A 143 -17.11 7.48 -3.54
C ASP A 143 -17.08 8.33 -4.83
N GLN A 144 -15.90 8.50 -5.44
CA GLN A 144 -15.73 9.27 -6.67
C GLN A 144 -16.42 8.62 -7.87
N LEU A 145 -16.44 7.28 -7.93
CA LEU A 145 -17.09 6.53 -9.00
C LEU A 145 -18.56 6.23 -8.73
N GLN A 146 -19.09 6.59 -7.55
CA GLN A 146 -20.44 6.24 -7.08
C GLN A 146 -20.71 4.73 -7.11
N LEU A 147 -19.70 3.94 -6.71
CA LEU A 147 -19.79 2.48 -6.63
C LEU A 147 -20.11 2.06 -5.19
N GLU A 148 -20.85 0.97 -5.05
CA GLU A 148 -20.94 0.25 -3.77
C GLU A 148 -19.64 -0.54 -3.56
N PRO A 149 -19.11 -0.61 -2.31
CA PRO A 149 -17.99 -1.48 -1.98
C PRO A 149 -18.28 -2.93 -2.36
N ALA A 150 -17.30 -3.63 -2.94
CA ALA A 150 -17.41 -5.04 -3.32
C ALA A 150 -17.41 -6.00 -2.12
#